data_AF-X0X307-F1
#
_entry.id   AF-X0X307-F1
#
_cell.length_a   1.000
_cell.length_b   1.000
_cell.length_c   1.000
_cell.angle_alpha   90.00
_cell.angle_beta   90.00
_cell.angle_gamma   90.00
#
_symmetry.space_group_name_H-M   'P 1'
#
loop_
_entity.id
_entity.type
_entity.pdbx_description
1 polymer ?
#
loop_
_entity_poly.entity_id
_entity_poly.type
_entity_poly.pdbx_seq_one_letter_code
_entity_poly.pdbx_strand_id
1 'polypeptide(L)'
;GAQCNLCVNQCKIPLNNKGFCGLRTNVCGKLKNILGTKAVVEWYYDPLPTNCVADWCCPGGTGIGYPEYSYSKSGPECGYKNLAVFYGACSFDCLFCQNWSYRVRAQNLSPSMAPEDLARHVDKKTSCICYFGGDPGPQMPHALKTSKIALEQAHDEHRILRICWETNGSMSRSMLKEASERSWESGGCIKFDMKSYNEDLHIALSGITNKRTLENFEWLGELSTQRDTPPFLIASTLLIPGYIDPTEITNIV
;
A
#
# COMPACT_ATOMS: atom_id res chain seq x y z
N GLY A 1 3.37 -8.34 27.25
CA GLY A 1 2.32 -7.69 26.43
C GLY A 1 1.83 -8.65 25.37
N ALA A 2 0.65 -8.41 24.79
CA ALA A 2 0.15 -9.20 23.66
C ALA A 2 0.93 -8.86 22.38
N GLN A 3 1.35 -9.88 21.64
CA GLN A 3 2.22 -9.76 20.47
C GLN A 3 1.40 -9.44 19.21
N CYS A 4 1.69 -8.31 18.55
CA CYS A 4 1.12 -7.94 17.26
C CYS A 4 2.06 -8.36 16.13
N ASN A 5 1.58 -9.06 15.10
CA ASN A 5 2.41 -9.56 14.01
C ASN A 5 2.07 -8.97 12.63
N LEU A 6 1.32 -7.86 12.59
CA LEU A 6 0.84 -7.28 11.33
C LEU A 6 1.94 -6.60 10.50
N CYS A 7 3.00 -6.10 11.14
CA CYS A 7 4.11 -5.44 10.44
C CYS A 7 5.45 -5.70 11.15
N VAL A 8 6.54 -5.19 10.57
CA VAL A 8 7.92 -5.37 11.04
C VAL A 8 8.12 -4.99 12.52
N ASN A 9 7.37 -4.02 13.04
CA ASN A 9 7.50 -3.56 14.43
C ASN A 9 7.24 -4.65 15.48
N GLN A 10 6.46 -5.67 15.14
CA GLN A 10 6.18 -6.80 16.03
C GLN A 10 5.88 -6.37 17.49
N CYS A 11 5.01 -5.38 17.67
CA CYS A 11 4.82 -4.73 18.98
C CYS A 11 4.38 -5.73 20.07
N LYS A 12 5.04 -5.69 21.24
CA LYS A 12 4.61 -6.36 22.48
C LYS A 12 3.76 -5.40 23.32
N ILE A 13 2.46 -5.32 23.03
CA ILE A 13 1.57 -4.26 23.56
C ILE A 13 1.16 -4.58 25.02
N PRO A 14 1.52 -3.74 26.01
CA PRO A 14 1.08 -3.92 27.41
C PRO A 14 -0.44 -3.80 27.56
N LEU A 15 -0.99 -4.30 28.67
CA LEU A 15 -2.43 -4.18 28.94
C LEU A 15 -2.86 -2.70 28.90
N ASN A 16 -4.00 -2.41 28.25
CA ASN A 16 -4.57 -1.06 28.10
C ASN A 16 -3.65 -0.03 27.40
N ASN A 17 -2.61 -0.49 26.69
CA ASN A 17 -1.72 0.37 25.91
C ASN A 17 -1.97 0.19 24.40
N LYS A 18 -1.42 1.12 23.61
CA LYS A 18 -1.47 1.09 22.14
C LYS A 18 -0.15 0.56 21.56
N GLY A 19 -0.24 -0.08 20.39
CA GLY A 19 0.93 -0.38 19.57
C GLY A 19 1.46 0.86 18.84
N PHE A 20 2.62 0.70 18.20
CA PHE A 20 3.34 1.78 17.51
C PHE A 20 2.45 2.59 16.54
N CYS A 21 1.66 1.92 15.70
CA CYS A 21 0.79 2.59 14.73
C CYS A 21 -0.40 3.34 15.35
N GLY A 22 -0.62 3.25 16.66
CA GLY A 22 -1.74 3.89 17.35
C GLY A 22 -3.10 3.21 17.20
N LEU A 23 -3.22 2.17 16.36
CA LEU A 23 -4.51 1.55 15.99
C LEU A 23 -4.81 0.21 16.67
N ARG A 24 -3.82 -0.41 17.32
CA ARG A 24 -3.97 -1.70 18.01
C ARG A 24 -3.85 -1.49 19.51
N THR A 25 -4.79 -2.07 20.27
CA THR A 25 -4.79 -2.03 21.73
C THR A 25 -4.91 -3.42 22.30
N ASN A 26 -4.36 -3.64 23.49
CA ASN A 26 -4.47 -4.90 24.21
C ASN A 26 -5.57 -4.81 25.28
N VAL A 27 -6.68 -5.49 25.06
CA VAL A 27 -7.81 -5.59 25.99
C VAL A 27 -7.88 -7.02 26.52
N CYS A 28 -7.61 -7.19 27.82
CA CYS A 28 -7.64 -8.48 28.50
C CYS A 28 -6.76 -9.56 27.82
N GLY A 29 -5.54 -9.19 27.40
CA GLY A 29 -4.61 -10.10 26.74
C GLY A 29 -4.88 -10.34 25.26
N LYS A 30 -5.96 -9.76 24.70
CA LYS A 30 -6.31 -9.89 23.27
C LYS A 30 -6.10 -8.58 22.54
N LEU A 31 -5.46 -8.66 21.38
CA LEU A 31 -5.29 -7.50 20.50
C LEU A 31 -6.61 -7.18 19.79
N LYS A 32 -6.98 -5.90 19.80
CA LYS A 32 -8.13 -5.37 19.08
C LYS A 32 -7.71 -4.19 18.21
N ASN A 33 -8.36 -4.04 17.06
CA ASN A 33 -8.42 -2.76 16.37
C ASN A 33 -9.31 -1.82 17.18
N ILE A 34 -8.85 -0.62 17.49
CA ILE A 34 -9.63 0.37 18.24
C ILE A 34 -10.91 0.75 17.48
N LEU A 35 -10.85 0.74 16.14
CA LEU A 35 -11.96 1.09 15.25
C LEU A 35 -12.78 -0.13 14.77
N GLY A 36 -12.54 -1.33 15.32
CA GLY A 36 -13.18 -2.55 14.85
C GLY A 36 -12.79 -2.87 13.39
N THR A 37 -13.77 -2.88 12.49
CA THR A 37 -13.56 -3.12 11.04
C THR A 37 -13.21 -1.86 10.26
N LYS A 38 -13.41 -0.67 10.85
CA LYS A 38 -13.10 0.62 10.20
C LYS A 38 -11.60 0.90 10.18
N ALA A 39 -11.19 1.75 9.26
CA ALA A 39 -9.85 2.31 9.16
C ALA A 39 -9.88 3.83 9.32
N VAL A 40 -8.78 4.41 9.78
CA VAL A 40 -8.48 5.84 9.65
C VAL A 40 -8.06 6.09 8.21
N VAL A 41 -8.94 6.70 7.42
CA VAL A 41 -8.76 6.78 5.97
C VAL A 41 -9.47 8.00 5.38
N GLU A 42 -8.80 8.63 4.43
CA GLU A 42 -9.37 9.59 3.47
C GLU A 42 -9.24 9.03 2.06
N TRP A 43 -10.02 9.58 1.15
CA TRP A 43 -9.91 9.22 -0.26
C TRP A 43 -10.22 10.43 -1.13
N TYR A 44 -9.72 10.40 -2.37
CA TYR A 44 -10.07 11.35 -3.40
C TYR A 44 -9.99 10.69 -4.77
N TYR A 45 -10.65 11.29 -5.76
CA TYR A 45 -10.48 10.90 -7.15
C TYR A 45 -9.28 11.61 -7.75
N ASP A 46 -8.40 10.83 -8.37
CA ASP A 46 -7.19 11.31 -9.01
C ASP A 46 -7.26 11.01 -10.52
N PRO A 47 -7.38 12.02 -11.39
CA PRO A 47 -7.49 11.80 -12.84
C PRO A 47 -6.30 11.02 -13.41
N LEU A 48 -6.53 10.23 -14.46
CA LEU A 48 -5.46 9.59 -15.23
C LEU A 48 -5.14 10.41 -16.50
N PRO A 49 -3.86 10.65 -16.83
CA PRO A 49 -2.65 10.25 -16.08
C PRO A 49 -2.50 11.02 -14.76
N THR A 50 -1.85 10.36 -13.79
CA THR A 50 -1.62 10.87 -12.42
C THR A 50 -0.11 11.03 -12.16
N ASN A 51 0.27 11.65 -11.04
CA ASN A 51 1.63 11.68 -10.54
C ASN A 51 2.08 10.38 -9.82
N CYS A 52 1.33 9.28 -9.94
CA CYS A 52 1.76 7.99 -9.42
C CYS A 52 3.15 7.63 -9.96
N VAL A 53 4.06 7.19 -9.08
CA VAL A 53 5.44 6.81 -9.46
C VAL A 53 5.46 5.64 -10.46
N ALA A 54 4.37 4.88 -10.58
CA ALA A 54 4.22 3.79 -11.54
C ALA A 54 3.59 4.23 -12.89
N ASP A 55 3.18 5.50 -13.05
CA ASP A 55 2.43 5.96 -14.23
C ASP A 55 3.15 5.63 -15.55
N TRP A 56 4.47 5.74 -15.58
CA TRP A 56 5.31 5.44 -16.75
C TRP A 56 5.34 3.97 -17.19
N CYS A 57 4.86 3.03 -16.38
CA CYS A 57 4.88 1.59 -16.70
C CYS A 57 3.58 0.82 -16.39
N CYS A 58 2.61 1.44 -15.72
CA CYS A 58 1.35 0.78 -15.36
C CYS A 58 0.30 0.86 -16.50
N PRO A 59 -0.74 0.00 -16.47
CA PRO A 59 -1.83 0.05 -17.45
C PRO A 59 -2.55 1.40 -17.56
N GLY A 60 -2.71 2.10 -16.42
CA GLY A 60 -3.41 3.37 -16.35
C GLY A 60 -2.67 4.51 -17.07
N GLY A 61 -1.34 4.54 -17.00
CA GLY A 61 -0.53 5.59 -17.61
C GLY A 61 -0.02 5.25 -19.02
N THR A 62 0.01 3.97 -19.40
CA THR A 62 0.62 3.56 -20.69
C THR A 62 -0.31 2.83 -21.66
N GLY A 63 -1.45 2.30 -21.19
CA GLY A 63 -2.30 1.42 -21.98
C GLY A 63 -1.82 -0.03 -22.04
N ILE A 64 -0.71 -0.36 -21.37
CA ILE A 64 -0.15 -1.71 -21.40
C ILE A 64 -1.13 -2.75 -20.83
N GLY A 65 -1.22 -3.91 -21.48
CA GLY A 65 -2.17 -4.97 -21.11
C GLY A 65 -3.58 -4.79 -21.69
N TYR A 66 -3.81 -3.84 -22.62
CA TYR A 66 -5.07 -3.77 -23.36
C TYR A 66 -5.36 -5.06 -24.16
N PRO A 67 -6.63 -5.54 -24.21
CA PRO A 67 -7.82 -5.00 -23.54
C PRO A 67 -8.06 -5.55 -22.13
N GLU A 68 -7.23 -6.49 -21.67
CA GLU A 68 -7.48 -7.25 -20.44
C GLU A 68 -7.36 -6.38 -19.18
N TYR A 69 -6.34 -5.52 -19.14
CA TYR A 69 -6.00 -4.72 -17.97
C TYR A 69 -6.01 -3.21 -18.22
N SER A 70 -6.36 -2.75 -19.43
CA SER A 70 -6.44 -1.32 -19.74
C SER A 70 -7.66 -0.98 -20.61
N TYR A 71 -8.22 0.20 -20.38
CA TYR A 71 -9.24 0.82 -21.24
C TYR A 71 -8.64 1.55 -22.46
N SER A 72 -7.32 1.74 -22.49
CA SER A 72 -6.62 2.46 -23.56
C SER A 72 -5.78 1.51 -24.40
N LYS A 73 -5.91 1.58 -25.74
CA LYS A 73 -5.06 0.80 -26.67
C LYS A 73 -3.61 1.27 -26.69
N SER A 74 -3.38 2.54 -26.37
CA SER A 74 -2.06 3.18 -26.40
C SER A 74 -2.10 4.48 -25.60
N GLY A 75 -1.14 4.66 -24.69
CA GLY A 75 -1.03 5.84 -23.86
C GLY A 75 -2.01 5.84 -22.67
N PRO A 76 -2.05 6.93 -21.88
CA PRO A 76 -2.82 7.00 -20.65
C PRO A 76 -4.32 6.79 -20.85
N GLU A 77 -5.00 6.29 -19.82
CA GLU A 77 -6.46 6.16 -19.76
C GLU A 77 -7.16 7.51 -19.52
N CYS A 78 -6.96 8.46 -20.43
CA CYS A 78 -7.54 9.80 -20.35
C CYS A 78 -9.06 9.76 -20.12
N GLY A 79 -9.53 10.46 -19.10
CA GLY A 79 -10.95 10.50 -18.72
C GLY A 79 -11.41 9.37 -17.79
N TYR A 80 -10.49 8.51 -17.36
CA TYR A 80 -10.65 7.64 -16.19
C TYR A 80 -9.94 8.25 -14.97
N LYS A 81 -10.14 7.62 -13.81
CA LYS A 81 -9.57 8.06 -12.53
C LYS A 81 -9.14 6.89 -11.66
N ASN A 82 -8.16 7.16 -10.81
CA ASN A 82 -7.79 6.36 -9.67
C ASN A 82 -8.64 6.77 -8.45
N LEU A 83 -9.11 5.80 -7.67
CA LEU A 83 -9.55 6.04 -6.29
C LEU A 83 -8.32 6.01 -5.38
N ALA A 84 -7.76 7.19 -5.11
CA ALA A 84 -6.60 7.35 -4.26
C ALA A 84 -7.03 7.24 -2.79
N VAL A 85 -6.56 6.21 -2.08
CA VAL A 85 -6.95 5.91 -0.71
C VAL A 85 -5.79 6.19 0.24
N PHE A 86 -5.93 7.21 1.07
CA PHE A 86 -4.92 7.68 2.00
C PHE A 86 -5.17 7.13 3.41
N TYR A 87 -4.33 6.20 3.85
CA TYR A 87 -4.37 5.65 5.20
C TYR A 87 -3.70 6.56 6.23
N GLY A 88 -4.42 6.85 7.32
CA GLY A 88 -3.96 7.67 8.43
C GLY A 88 -3.18 6.90 9.50
N ALA A 89 -2.29 5.98 9.12
CA ALA A 89 -1.32 5.32 10.00
C ALA A 89 -0.14 4.78 9.20
N CYS A 90 1.02 4.62 9.82
CA CYS A 90 2.22 4.06 9.20
C CYS A 90 2.94 3.10 10.18
N SER A 91 3.70 2.16 9.64
CA SER A 91 4.62 1.30 10.39
C SER A 91 6.03 1.88 10.51
N PHE A 92 6.36 2.92 9.75
CA PHE A 92 7.66 3.62 9.77
C PHE A 92 7.50 5.02 10.38
N ASP A 93 8.62 5.68 10.67
CA ASP A 93 8.70 7.06 11.17
C ASP A 93 9.72 7.90 10.38
N CYS A 94 9.58 7.92 9.05
CA CYS A 94 10.58 8.52 8.17
C CYS A 94 10.83 10.01 8.43
N LEU A 95 12.10 10.42 8.52
CA LEU A 95 12.53 11.81 8.68
C LEU A 95 12.08 12.71 7.52
N PHE A 96 11.93 12.14 6.33
CA PHE A 96 11.51 12.81 5.10
C PHE A 96 10.01 12.60 4.77
N CYS A 97 9.20 12.16 5.73
CA CYS A 97 7.79 11.86 5.48
C CYS A 97 7.00 13.14 5.09
N GLN A 98 6.55 13.21 3.83
CA GLN A 98 5.68 14.28 3.34
C GLN A 98 4.25 14.19 3.91
N ASN A 99 3.85 13.00 4.35
CA ASN A 99 2.51 12.66 4.83
C ASN A 99 2.41 12.58 6.36
N TRP A 100 3.28 13.28 7.09
CA TRP A 100 3.40 13.20 8.56
C TRP A 100 2.08 13.41 9.32
N SER A 101 1.10 14.09 8.70
CA SER A 101 -0.25 14.31 9.23
C SER A 101 -1.00 13.01 9.54
N TYR A 102 -0.57 11.85 9.00
CA TYR A 102 -1.06 10.53 9.41
C TYR A 102 -0.97 10.33 10.93
N ARG A 103 0.04 10.91 11.61
CA ARG A 103 0.22 10.77 13.06
C ARG A 103 -0.95 11.40 13.82
N VAL A 104 -1.37 12.59 13.40
CA VAL A 104 -2.51 13.31 13.98
C VAL A 104 -3.81 12.53 13.73
N ARG A 105 -3.97 11.98 12.54
CA ARG A 105 -5.14 11.16 12.17
C ARG A 105 -5.21 9.86 12.98
N ALA A 106 -4.10 9.14 13.12
CA ALA A 106 -4.01 7.94 13.94
C ALA A 106 -4.35 8.22 15.40
N GLN A 107 -3.86 9.36 15.93
CA GLN A 107 -4.14 9.79 17.29
C GLN A 107 -5.62 10.10 17.50
N ASN A 108 -6.23 10.83 16.57
CA ASN A 108 -7.64 11.24 16.62
C ASN A 108 -8.62 10.15 16.16
N LEU A 109 -8.11 9.07 15.58
CA LEU A 109 -8.89 7.99 14.97
C LEU A 109 -9.90 8.50 13.92
N SER A 110 -9.51 9.55 13.19
CA SER A 110 -10.40 10.31 12.32
C SER A 110 -9.65 10.93 11.12
N PRO A 111 -10.29 11.07 9.95
CA PRO A 111 -11.61 10.49 9.62
C PRO A 111 -11.53 8.97 9.56
N SER A 112 -12.67 8.30 9.80
CA SER A 112 -12.76 6.84 9.73
C SER A 112 -13.90 6.35 8.85
N MET A 113 -13.68 5.24 8.17
CA MET A 113 -14.60 4.68 7.19
C MET A 113 -14.64 3.15 7.31
N ALA A 114 -15.80 2.55 7.01
CA ALA A 114 -15.93 1.11 6.86
C ALA A 114 -15.52 0.68 5.44
N PRO A 115 -15.07 -0.57 5.23
CA PRO A 115 -14.60 -1.00 3.92
C PRO A 115 -15.70 -0.97 2.85
N GLU A 116 -16.96 -1.23 3.24
CA GLU A 116 -18.13 -1.14 2.37
C GLU A 116 -18.39 0.30 1.91
N ASP A 117 -18.25 1.27 2.81
CA ASP A 117 -18.46 2.69 2.49
C ASP A 117 -17.38 3.19 1.53
N LEU A 118 -16.13 2.75 1.71
CA LEU A 118 -15.04 3.10 0.79
C LEU A 118 -15.28 2.50 -0.61
N ALA A 119 -15.70 1.23 -0.67
CA ALA A 119 -15.94 0.55 -1.95
C ALA A 119 -17.06 1.21 -2.77
N ARG A 120 -18.05 1.84 -2.14
CA ARG A 120 -19.12 2.59 -2.85
C ARG A 120 -18.63 3.80 -3.66
N HIS A 121 -17.40 4.26 -3.43
CA HIS A 121 -16.78 5.33 -4.21
C HIS A 121 -16.13 4.81 -5.50
N VAL A 122 -16.18 3.52 -5.79
CA VAL A 122 -15.76 2.98 -7.08
C VAL A 122 -16.91 3.12 -8.06
N ASP A 123 -16.68 3.88 -9.14
CA ASP A 123 -17.68 4.12 -10.19
C ASP A 123 -17.19 3.67 -11.57
N LYS A 124 -18.02 3.89 -12.60
CA LYS A 124 -17.74 3.49 -14.00
C LYS A 124 -16.49 4.12 -14.61
N LYS A 125 -15.98 5.21 -14.03
CA LYS A 125 -14.76 5.90 -14.48
C LYS A 125 -13.56 5.57 -13.59
N THR A 126 -13.78 4.85 -12.50
CA THR A 126 -12.70 4.38 -11.62
C THR A 126 -12.07 3.14 -12.24
N SER A 127 -10.83 3.26 -12.70
CA SER A 127 -10.11 2.16 -13.37
C SER A 127 -9.05 1.52 -12.47
N CYS A 128 -8.67 2.17 -11.37
CA CYS A 128 -7.88 1.55 -10.31
C CYS A 128 -8.23 2.11 -8.93
N ILE A 129 -7.88 1.35 -7.89
CA ILE A 129 -7.78 1.82 -6.50
C ILE A 129 -6.31 1.77 -6.12
N CYS A 130 -5.79 2.84 -5.52
CA CYS A 130 -4.40 2.90 -5.06
C CYS A 130 -4.37 3.18 -3.55
N TYR A 131 -3.90 2.20 -2.78
CA TYR A 131 -3.77 2.33 -1.32
C TYR A 131 -2.39 2.89 -0.95
N PHE A 132 -2.36 4.06 -0.31
CA PHE A 132 -1.14 4.80 0.05
C PHE A 132 -1.40 5.69 1.29
N GLY A 133 -0.64 6.78 1.46
CA GLY A 133 -0.82 7.80 2.50
C GLY A 133 0.27 7.72 3.55
N GLY A 134 -0.03 7.12 4.71
CA GLY A 134 0.99 6.58 5.61
C GLY A 134 1.57 5.29 5.03
N ASP A 135 1.00 4.16 5.42
CA ASP A 135 1.23 2.85 4.79
C ASP A 135 -0.06 2.01 4.92
N PRO A 136 -0.45 1.20 3.92
CA PRO A 136 -1.59 0.31 4.04
C PRO A 136 -1.38 -0.82 5.06
N GLY A 137 -0.15 -1.24 5.36
CA GLY A 137 0.17 -2.38 6.21
C GLY A 137 -0.52 -2.41 7.59
N PRO A 138 -0.49 -1.32 8.39
CA PRO A 138 -1.21 -1.24 9.66
C PRO A 138 -2.74 -1.45 9.57
N GLN A 139 -3.32 -1.18 8.38
CA GLN A 139 -4.77 -1.19 8.14
C GLN A 139 -5.17 -2.16 7.02
N MET A 140 -4.26 -3.07 6.62
CA MET A 140 -4.41 -3.91 5.44
C MET A 140 -5.66 -4.80 5.45
N PRO A 141 -6.16 -5.33 6.59
CA PRO A 141 -7.44 -6.05 6.61
C PRO A 141 -8.62 -5.22 6.08
N HIS A 142 -8.63 -3.91 6.33
CA HIS A 142 -9.63 -3.01 5.74
C HIS A 142 -9.43 -2.89 4.22
N ALA A 143 -8.19 -2.64 3.78
CA ALA A 143 -7.87 -2.47 2.36
C ALA A 143 -8.25 -3.72 1.54
N LEU A 144 -7.90 -4.91 2.03
CA LEU A 144 -8.23 -6.19 1.41
C LEU A 144 -9.74 -6.42 1.35
N LYS A 145 -10.48 -6.07 2.41
CA LYS A 145 -11.94 -6.16 2.41
C LYS A 145 -12.58 -5.18 1.40
N THR A 146 -12.11 -3.94 1.34
CA THR A 146 -12.54 -2.96 0.32
C THR A 146 -12.23 -3.48 -1.08
N SER A 147 -11.02 -3.98 -1.32
CA SER A 147 -10.58 -4.52 -2.62
C SER A 147 -11.49 -5.65 -3.09
N LYS A 148 -11.81 -6.59 -2.18
CA LYS A 148 -12.71 -7.71 -2.47
C LYS A 148 -14.08 -7.22 -2.94
N ILE A 149 -14.71 -6.31 -2.18
CA ILE A 149 -16.04 -5.78 -2.51
C ILE A 149 -16.01 -5.05 -3.87
N ALA A 150 -15.00 -4.21 -4.08
CA ALA A 150 -14.88 -3.42 -5.30
C ALA A 150 -14.62 -4.28 -6.55
N LEU A 151 -13.80 -5.33 -6.42
CA LEU A 151 -13.54 -6.29 -7.49
C LEU A 151 -14.78 -7.13 -7.81
N GLU A 152 -15.52 -7.61 -6.80
CA GLU A 152 -16.80 -8.31 -7.00
C GLU A 152 -17.77 -7.44 -7.80
N GLN A 153 -17.92 -6.16 -7.43
CA GLN A 153 -18.78 -5.23 -8.18
C GLN A 153 -18.29 -4.98 -9.61
N ALA A 154 -16.98 -4.77 -9.81
CA ALA A 154 -16.42 -4.53 -11.15
C ALA A 154 -16.56 -5.76 -12.05
N HIS A 155 -16.39 -6.96 -11.49
CA HIS A 155 -16.59 -8.23 -12.18
C HIS A 155 -18.04 -8.37 -12.67
N ASP A 156 -19.03 -8.15 -11.80
CA ASP A 156 -20.45 -8.24 -12.17
C ASP A 156 -20.82 -7.23 -13.28
N GLU A 157 -20.18 -6.06 -13.27
CA GLU A 157 -20.34 -5.01 -14.28
C GLU A 157 -19.46 -5.19 -15.52
N HIS A 158 -18.66 -6.27 -15.61
CA HIS A 158 -17.71 -6.53 -16.69
C HIS A 158 -16.74 -5.37 -16.95
N ARG A 159 -16.25 -4.74 -15.88
CA ARG A 159 -15.33 -3.61 -15.89
C ARG A 159 -13.93 -4.01 -15.45
N ILE A 160 -12.94 -3.38 -16.07
CA ILE A 160 -11.56 -3.37 -15.58
C ILE A 160 -11.50 -2.49 -14.33
N LEU A 161 -11.01 -3.06 -13.23
CA LEU A 161 -10.66 -2.35 -12.01
C LEU A 161 -9.39 -2.97 -11.43
N ARG A 162 -8.30 -2.20 -11.43
CA ARG A 162 -7.01 -2.65 -10.89
C ARG A 162 -6.87 -2.32 -9.41
N ILE A 163 -6.28 -3.22 -8.64
CA ILE A 163 -5.92 -2.98 -7.24
C ILE A 163 -4.42 -2.73 -7.13
N CYS A 164 -4.05 -1.53 -6.71
CA CYS A 164 -2.67 -1.09 -6.58
C CYS A 164 -2.30 -0.73 -5.13
N TRP A 165 -1.03 -0.91 -4.79
CA TRP A 165 -0.50 -0.67 -3.46
C TRP A 165 0.75 0.18 -3.53
N GLU A 166 0.82 1.26 -2.74
CA GLU A 166 2.06 1.98 -2.47
C GLU A 166 2.39 1.79 -1.00
N THR A 167 3.47 1.07 -0.74
CA THR A 167 3.77 0.57 0.60
C THR A 167 5.26 0.64 0.89
N ASN A 168 5.60 0.70 2.17
CA ASN A 168 6.96 0.47 2.64
C ASN A 168 7.32 -1.04 2.73
N GLY A 169 6.39 -1.94 2.38
CA GLY A 169 6.65 -3.36 2.27
C GLY A 169 6.77 -4.13 3.59
N SER A 170 6.50 -3.48 4.72
CA SER A 170 6.79 -4.05 6.04
C SER A 170 5.68 -4.90 6.64
N MET A 171 4.60 -5.18 5.91
CA MET A 171 3.47 -5.99 6.36
C MET A 171 3.84 -7.48 6.57
N SER A 172 2.98 -8.24 7.24
CA SER A 172 3.14 -9.70 7.33
C SER A 172 3.05 -10.36 5.96
N ARG A 173 3.80 -11.45 5.76
CA ARG A 173 3.77 -12.27 4.53
C ARG A 173 2.35 -12.71 4.15
N SER A 174 1.52 -13.04 5.13
CA SER A 174 0.14 -13.47 4.90
C SER A 174 -0.70 -12.36 4.25
N MET A 175 -0.62 -11.14 4.76
CA MET A 175 -1.37 -10.01 4.20
C MET A 175 -0.80 -9.60 2.85
N LEU A 176 0.53 -9.69 2.68
CA LEU A 176 1.16 -9.44 1.39
C LEU A 176 0.70 -10.44 0.34
N LYS A 177 0.57 -11.72 0.70
CA LYS A 177 0.06 -12.75 -0.21
C LYS A 177 -1.35 -12.41 -0.71
N GLU A 178 -2.26 -12.06 0.19
CA GLU A 178 -3.62 -11.65 -0.21
C GLU A 178 -3.60 -10.40 -1.10
N ALA A 179 -2.77 -9.40 -0.78
CA ALA A 179 -2.62 -8.19 -1.61
C ALA A 179 -2.07 -8.53 -3.02
N SER A 180 -1.09 -9.44 -3.07
CA SER A 180 -0.45 -9.93 -4.29
C SER A 180 -1.45 -10.62 -5.23
N GLU A 181 -2.32 -11.47 -4.68
CA GLU A 181 -3.35 -12.17 -5.45
C GLU A 181 -4.32 -11.16 -6.10
N ARG A 182 -4.76 -10.14 -5.36
CA ARG A 182 -5.66 -9.10 -5.90
C ARG A 182 -5.02 -8.25 -6.98
N SER A 183 -3.78 -7.82 -6.81
CA SER A 183 -3.06 -7.06 -7.84
C SER A 183 -2.75 -7.92 -9.07
N TRP A 184 -2.45 -9.20 -8.86
CA TRP A 184 -2.20 -10.15 -9.94
C TRP A 184 -3.42 -10.33 -10.83
N GLU A 185 -4.53 -10.77 -10.23
CA GLU A 185 -5.80 -11.06 -10.92
C GLU A 185 -6.33 -9.82 -11.66
N SER A 186 -6.16 -8.63 -11.07
CA SER A 186 -6.78 -7.41 -11.59
C SER A 186 -5.93 -6.63 -12.59
N GLY A 187 -4.67 -7.01 -12.83
CA GLY A 187 -3.75 -6.18 -13.63
C GLY A 187 -3.10 -5.02 -12.87
N GLY A 188 -3.31 -4.96 -11.56
CA GLY A 188 -2.70 -3.95 -10.69
C GLY A 188 -1.21 -4.23 -10.41
N CYS A 189 -0.59 -3.30 -9.67
CA CYS A 189 0.82 -3.39 -9.29
C CYS A 189 1.02 -3.14 -7.80
N ILE A 190 2.10 -3.70 -7.26
CA ILE A 190 2.57 -3.44 -5.91
C ILE A 190 3.86 -2.63 -6.00
N LYS A 191 3.83 -1.42 -5.46
CA LYS A 191 4.96 -0.51 -5.42
C LYS A 191 5.55 -0.47 -4.02
N PHE A 192 6.81 -0.82 -3.91
CA PHE A 192 7.59 -0.71 -2.69
C PHE A 192 8.41 0.57 -2.72
N ASP A 193 8.37 1.33 -1.63
CA ASP A 193 9.33 2.38 -1.37
C ASP A 193 10.41 1.81 -0.45
N MET A 194 11.58 1.53 -1.04
CA MET A 194 12.69 0.77 -0.46
C MET A 194 13.47 1.58 0.58
N LYS A 195 13.38 2.92 0.52
CA LYS A 195 14.06 3.90 1.39
C LYS A 195 15.59 3.86 1.35
N SER A 196 16.21 2.74 1.72
CA SER A 196 17.66 2.50 1.71
C SER A 196 17.97 0.99 1.83
N TYR A 197 19.14 0.57 1.34
CA TYR A 197 19.61 -0.81 1.42
C TYR A 197 20.26 -1.11 2.77
N ASN A 198 21.19 -0.27 3.22
CA ASN A 198 21.87 -0.47 4.49
C ASN A 198 20.88 -0.37 5.66
N GLU A 199 20.87 -1.40 6.53
CA GLU A 199 19.92 -1.48 7.65
C GLU A 199 20.12 -0.36 8.67
N ASP A 200 21.35 -0.01 9.02
CA ASP A 200 21.66 1.05 9.99
C ASP A 200 21.18 2.41 9.47
N LEU A 201 21.44 2.69 8.20
CA LEU A 201 20.93 3.87 7.51
C LEU A 201 19.40 3.86 7.46
N HIS A 202 18.79 2.71 7.18
CA HIS A 202 17.34 2.58 7.14
C HIS A 202 16.72 2.87 8.51
N ILE A 203 17.33 2.38 9.60
CA ILE A 203 16.91 2.69 10.96
C ILE A 203 17.07 4.18 11.24
N ALA A 204 18.19 4.79 10.86
CA ALA A 204 18.42 6.23 11.06
C ALA A 204 17.40 7.09 10.32
N LEU A 205 17.00 6.70 9.12
CA LEU A 205 16.09 7.46 8.27
C LEU A 205 14.61 7.17 8.53
N SER A 206 14.25 5.93 8.91
CA SER A 206 12.87 5.43 8.98
C SER A 206 12.44 4.93 10.36
N GLY A 207 13.36 4.88 11.32
CA GLY A 207 13.10 4.48 12.71
C GLY A 207 12.95 2.97 12.93
N ILE A 208 13.15 2.14 11.90
CA ILE A 208 12.96 0.68 11.97
C ILE A 208 13.82 -0.05 10.93
N THR A 209 14.02 -1.36 11.08
CA THR A 209 14.75 -2.21 10.11
C THR A 209 14.01 -2.38 8.78
N ASN A 210 14.76 -2.55 7.67
CA ASN A 210 14.24 -2.91 6.35
C ASN A 210 14.20 -4.42 6.07
N LYS A 211 14.67 -5.28 6.98
CA LYS A 211 14.78 -6.73 6.74
C LYS A 211 13.50 -7.34 6.16
N ARG A 212 12.35 -7.07 6.79
CA ARG A 212 11.06 -7.57 6.29
C ARG A 212 10.67 -6.97 4.94
N THR A 213 10.99 -5.71 4.69
CA THR A 213 10.72 -5.05 3.40
C THR A 213 11.50 -5.75 2.29
N LEU A 214 12.80 -6.00 2.50
CA LEU A 214 13.65 -6.71 1.55
C LEU A 214 13.20 -8.16 1.34
N GLU A 215 12.97 -8.92 2.42
CA GLU A 215 12.42 -10.29 2.36
C GLU A 215 11.09 -10.33 1.59
N ASN A 216 10.21 -9.36 1.85
CA ASN A 216 8.93 -9.27 1.18
C ASN A 216 9.05 -8.96 -0.31
N PHE A 217 9.95 -8.04 -0.65
CA PHE A 217 10.24 -7.63 -2.02
C PHE A 217 10.85 -8.79 -2.83
N GLU A 218 11.85 -9.48 -2.28
CA GLU A 218 12.50 -10.64 -2.92
C GLU A 218 11.48 -11.72 -3.32
N TRP A 219 10.60 -12.09 -2.39
CA TRP A 219 9.53 -13.06 -2.66
C TRP A 219 8.52 -12.59 -3.72
N LEU A 220 8.16 -11.30 -3.74
CA LEU A 220 7.35 -10.78 -4.85
C LEU A 220 8.14 -10.77 -6.16
N GLY A 221 9.46 -10.58 -6.10
CA GLY A 221 10.37 -10.66 -7.24
C GLY A 221 10.28 -12.02 -7.91
N GLU A 222 10.35 -13.10 -7.13
CA GLU A 222 10.15 -14.47 -7.63
C GLU A 222 8.80 -14.63 -8.34
N LEU A 223 7.72 -14.09 -7.77
CA LEU A 223 6.39 -14.12 -8.39
C LEU A 223 6.29 -13.24 -9.63
N SER A 224 6.98 -12.11 -9.65
CA SER A 224 6.91 -11.15 -10.76
C SER A 224 7.43 -11.73 -12.07
N THR A 225 8.33 -12.71 -12.01
CA THR A 225 8.83 -13.46 -13.19
C THR A 225 7.73 -14.23 -13.94
N GLN A 226 6.56 -14.43 -13.33
CA GLN A 226 5.44 -15.14 -13.94
C GLN A 226 4.49 -14.21 -14.71
N ARG A 227 4.68 -12.88 -14.65
CA ARG A 227 3.87 -11.89 -15.38
C ARG A 227 4.71 -10.66 -15.72
N ASP A 228 5.29 -10.70 -16.91
CA ASP A 228 6.09 -9.60 -17.44
C ASP A 228 5.23 -8.38 -17.78
N THR A 229 3.95 -8.57 -18.11
CA THR A 229 3.07 -7.49 -18.57
C THR A 229 1.64 -7.67 -18.07
N PRO A 230 1.05 -6.64 -17.42
CA PRO A 230 1.68 -5.41 -16.95
C PRO A 230 2.63 -5.65 -15.76
N PRO A 231 3.63 -4.77 -15.55
CA PRO A 231 4.56 -4.89 -14.43
C PRO A 231 3.84 -5.09 -13.10
N PHE A 232 4.19 -6.17 -12.39
CA PHE A 232 3.54 -6.55 -11.14
C PHE A 232 4.18 -5.90 -9.92
N LEU A 233 5.50 -5.81 -9.91
CA LEU A 233 6.29 -5.31 -8.80
C LEU A 233 7.10 -4.11 -9.26
N ILE A 234 7.09 -3.05 -8.47
CA ILE A 234 7.80 -1.81 -8.77
C ILE A 234 8.59 -1.40 -7.52
N ALA A 235 9.89 -1.18 -7.68
CA ALA A 235 10.71 -0.55 -6.66
C ALA A 235 10.79 0.95 -6.89
N SER A 236 10.82 1.70 -5.80
CA SER A 236 11.14 3.12 -5.78
C SER A 236 12.00 3.43 -4.57
N THR A 237 12.87 4.42 -4.68
CA THR A 237 13.62 4.92 -3.53
C THR A 237 13.85 6.42 -3.70
N LEU A 238 13.71 7.16 -2.60
CA LEU A 238 13.94 8.59 -2.60
C LEU A 238 15.46 8.85 -2.58
N LEU A 239 15.97 9.64 -3.53
CA LEU A 239 17.36 10.09 -3.47
C LEU A 239 17.50 11.19 -2.43
N ILE A 240 18.22 10.90 -1.35
CA ILE A 240 18.49 11.84 -0.26
C ILE A 240 19.97 12.21 -0.31
N PRO A 241 20.32 13.46 -0.68
CA PRO A 241 21.71 13.89 -0.78
C PRO A 241 22.51 13.61 0.50
N GLY A 242 23.65 12.93 0.34
CA GLY A 242 24.54 12.56 1.45
C GLY A 242 24.15 11.28 2.19
N TYR A 243 23.00 10.67 1.90
CA TYR A 243 22.55 9.42 2.53
C TYR A 243 22.36 8.29 1.51
N ILE A 244 21.69 8.58 0.38
CA ILE A 244 21.45 7.58 -0.67
C ILE A 244 22.42 7.85 -1.81
N ASP A 245 23.46 7.03 -1.89
CA ASP A 245 24.52 7.10 -2.88
C ASP A 245 24.37 5.99 -3.94
N PRO A 246 25.22 5.95 -4.99
CA PRO A 246 25.17 4.88 -5.99
C PRO A 246 25.38 3.47 -5.42
N THR A 247 26.08 3.32 -4.29
CA THR A 247 26.29 2.03 -3.62
C THR A 247 24.98 1.53 -3.03
N GLU A 248 24.25 2.39 -2.32
CA GLU A 248 22.92 2.10 -1.81
C GLU A 248 21.99 1.70 -2.96
N ILE A 249 21.97 2.47 -4.06
CA ILE A 249 21.11 2.14 -5.21
C ILE A 249 21.47 0.79 -5.81
N THR A 250 22.75 0.52 -6.06
CA THR A 250 23.19 -0.73 -6.71
C THR A 250 22.84 -1.96 -5.88
N ASN A 251 22.87 -1.86 -4.55
CA ASN A 251 22.59 -3.00 -3.68
C ASN A 251 21.08 -3.23 -3.43
N ILE A 252 20.20 -2.26 -3.74
CA ILE A 252 18.73 -2.45 -3.69
C ILE A 252 18.25 -3.37 -4.81
N VAL A 253 18.93 -3.35 -5.98
CA VAL A 253 18.47 -3.93 -7.26
C VAL A 253 19.05 -5.32 -7.50
#